data_AF-A0A7S2VX80-F1
#
_entry.id   AF-A0A7S2VX80-F1
#
_cell.length_a   1.000
_cell.length_b   1.000
_cell.length_c   1.000
_cell.angle_alpha   90.00
_cell.angle_beta   90.00
_cell.angle_gamma   90.00
#
_symmetry.space_group_name_H-M   'P 1'
#
loop_
_entity.id
_entity.type
_entity.pdbx_description
1 polymer ?
#
loop_
_entity_poly.entity_id
_entity_poly.type
_entity_poly.pdbx_seq_one_letter_code
_entity_poly.pdbx_strand_id
1 'polypeptide(L)'
;GEASEYAPYVATLPNRVATSPIHYDAQTIAEVQYPPAMSEIREMQDACRSWHEKLREKAPEALGDAFFDYEAFANAVGVVHSRTYGVAGDDASGEQSATVGYFRALLPLADMLNHGGGVVVGGAR
;
A
#
# COMPACT_ATOMS: atom_id res chain seq x y z
N GLY A 1 9.95 7.92 14.17
CA GLY A 1 10.74 7.56 15.37
C GLY A 1 9.88 7.66 16.61
N GLU A 2 10.41 7.26 17.76
CA GLU A 2 9.67 7.18 19.04
C GLU A 2 9.08 8.52 19.51
N ALA A 3 9.67 9.65 19.08
CA ALA A 3 9.17 11.00 19.37
C ALA A 3 7.97 11.43 18.51
N SER A 4 7.52 10.62 17.55
CA SER A 4 6.36 10.94 16.71
C SER A 4 5.05 10.85 17.50
N GLU A 5 4.14 11.80 17.29
CA GLU A 5 2.77 11.75 17.83
C GLU A 5 2.02 10.49 17.38
N TYR A 6 2.41 9.92 16.22
CA TYR A 6 1.85 8.69 15.67
C TYR A 6 2.62 7.43 16.09
N ALA A 7 3.66 7.52 16.93
CA ALA A 7 4.45 6.36 17.36
C ALA A 7 3.57 5.23 17.96
N PRO A 8 2.56 5.51 18.81
CA PRO A 8 1.66 4.47 19.32
C PRO A 8 0.86 3.78 18.21
N TYR A 9 0.42 4.53 17.19
CA TYR A 9 -0.31 3.97 16.06
C TYR A 9 0.60 3.14 15.15
N VAL A 10 1.79 3.62 14.82
CA VAL A 10 2.75 2.89 13.98
C VAL A 10 3.12 1.55 14.60
N ALA A 11 3.20 1.48 15.95
CA ALA A 11 3.44 0.22 16.66
C ALA A 11 2.32 -0.84 16.48
N THR A 12 1.13 -0.43 16.02
CA THR A 12 0.02 -1.37 15.70
C THR A 12 0.05 -1.88 14.26
N LEU A 13 0.84 -1.25 13.39
CA LEU A 13 0.94 -1.66 11.99
C LEU A 13 1.74 -2.96 11.87
N PRO A 14 1.37 -3.85 10.95
CA PRO A 14 2.17 -5.03 10.68
C PRO A 14 3.52 -4.62 10.09
N ASN A 15 4.61 -5.22 10.56
CA ASN A 15 5.93 -5.01 9.97
C ASN A 15 6.02 -5.49 8.51
N ARG A 16 5.16 -6.44 8.12
CA ARG A 16 5.07 -7.00 6.77
C ARG A 16 3.66 -7.53 6.50
N VAL A 17 3.18 -7.34 5.28
CA VAL A 17 1.91 -7.90 4.81
C VAL A 17 2.23 -9.11 3.93
N ALA A 18 2.32 -10.30 4.53
CA ALA A 18 2.81 -11.51 3.85
C ALA A 18 2.02 -11.89 2.58
N THR A 19 0.73 -11.53 2.53
CA THR A 19 -0.16 -11.77 1.39
C THR A 19 -0.05 -10.70 0.29
N SER A 20 0.81 -9.69 0.46
CA SER A 20 1.05 -8.69 -0.58
C SER A 20 1.84 -9.30 -1.74
N PRO A 21 1.41 -9.15 -3.00
CA PRO A 21 2.14 -9.71 -4.14
C PRO A 21 3.53 -9.11 -4.37
N ILE A 22 3.86 -7.99 -3.71
CA ILE A 22 5.23 -7.44 -3.65
C ILE A 22 6.23 -8.50 -3.14
N HIS A 23 5.77 -9.43 -2.31
CA HIS A 23 6.61 -10.43 -1.68
C HIS A 23 6.53 -11.83 -2.31
N TYR A 24 5.76 -12.00 -3.38
CA TYR A 24 5.63 -13.30 -4.02
C TYR A 24 6.90 -13.69 -4.76
N ASP A 25 7.35 -14.91 -4.56
CA ASP A 25 8.41 -15.51 -5.35
C ASP A 25 7.87 -16.00 -6.72
N ALA A 26 8.79 -16.45 -7.57
CA ALA A 26 8.45 -16.91 -8.91
C ALA A 26 7.48 -18.10 -8.90
N GLN A 27 7.55 -18.98 -7.90
CA GLN A 27 6.66 -20.12 -7.77
C GLN A 27 5.25 -19.66 -7.41
N THR A 28 5.12 -18.79 -6.40
CA THR A 28 3.84 -18.23 -5.95
C THR A 28 3.15 -17.47 -7.09
N ILE A 29 3.91 -16.72 -7.89
CA ILE A 29 3.37 -16.05 -9.09
C ILE A 29 2.87 -17.06 -10.11
N ALA A 30 3.60 -18.17 -10.34
CA ALA A 30 3.17 -19.22 -11.27
C ALA A 30 1.87 -19.91 -10.81
N GLU A 31 1.65 -20.03 -9.50
CA GLU A 31 0.45 -20.62 -8.91
C GLU A 31 -0.81 -19.77 -9.12
N VAL A 32 -0.69 -18.47 -9.42
CA VAL A 32 -1.83 -17.60 -9.77
C VAL A 32 -2.56 -18.09 -11.02
N GLN A 33 -1.86 -18.74 -11.97
CA GLN A 33 -2.40 -19.33 -13.20
C GLN A 33 -3.32 -18.40 -14.03
N TYR A 34 -3.16 -17.08 -13.87
CA TYR A 34 -3.89 -16.08 -14.61
C TYR A 34 -2.91 -15.06 -15.18
N PRO A 35 -2.55 -15.17 -16.48
CA PRO A 35 -1.47 -14.38 -17.08
C PRO A 35 -1.56 -12.87 -16.88
N PRO A 36 -2.75 -12.23 -16.94
CA PRO A 36 -2.86 -10.79 -16.67
C PRO A 36 -2.41 -10.42 -15.24
N ALA A 37 -2.93 -11.11 -14.20
CA ALA A 37 -2.49 -10.84 -12.83
C ALA A 37 -1.01 -11.17 -12.61
N MET A 38 -0.48 -12.20 -13.27
CA MET A 38 0.95 -12.51 -13.20
C MET A 38 1.82 -11.37 -13.77
N SER A 39 1.35 -10.70 -14.85
CA SER A 39 2.03 -9.51 -15.40
C SER A 39 1.97 -8.35 -14.42
N GLU A 40 0.78 -8.04 -13.90
CA GLU A 40 0.57 -6.94 -12.96
C GLU A 40 1.40 -7.10 -11.67
N ILE A 41 1.52 -8.33 -11.16
CA ILE A 41 2.37 -8.61 -9.99
C ILE A 41 3.83 -8.28 -10.29
N ARG A 42 4.35 -8.68 -11.46
CA ARG A 42 5.74 -8.40 -11.87
C ARG A 42 5.95 -6.90 -12.09
N GLU A 43 5.04 -6.24 -12.78
CA GLU A 43 5.08 -4.79 -13.00
C GLU A 43 5.08 -4.02 -11.68
N MET A 44 4.28 -4.45 -10.70
CA MET A 44 4.30 -3.87 -9.35
C MET A 44 5.64 -4.08 -8.64
N GLN A 45 6.22 -5.28 -8.72
CA GLN A 45 7.52 -5.59 -8.13
C GLN A 45 8.64 -4.74 -8.76
N ASP A 46 8.63 -4.62 -10.09
CA ASP A 46 9.59 -3.81 -10.84
C ASP A 46 9.43 -2.31 -10.54
N ALA A 47 8.18 -1.82 -10.45
CA ALA A 47 7.90 -0.44 -10.07
C ALA A 47 8.38 -0.14 -8.65
N CYS A 48 8.14 -1.04 -7.69
CA CYS A 48 8.60 -0.88 -6.31
C CYS A 48 10.13 -0.76 -6.24
N ARG A 49 10.85 -1.61 -6.98
CA ARG A 49 12.32 -1.55 -7.08
C ARG A 49 12.79 -0.26 -7.73
N SER A 50 12.21 0.12 -8.87
CA SER A 50 12.58 1.35 -9.57
C SER A 50 12.36 2.60 -8.72
N TRP A 51 11.29 2.65 -7.92
CA TRP A 51 11.04 3.78 -7.02
C TRP A 51 12.03 3.83 -5.85
N HIS A 52 12.40 2.68 -5.27
CA HIS A 52 13.44 2.63 -4.25
C HIS A 52 14.77 3.17 -4.77
N GLU A 53 15.20 2.74 -5.96
CA GLU A 53 16.42 3.20 -6.61
C GLU A 53 16.39 4.70 -6.89
N LYS A 54 15.28 5.21 -7.43
CA LYS A 54 15.10 6.66 -7.69
C LYS A 54 15.15 7.49 -6.42
N LEU A 55 14.52 7.04 -5.33
CA LEU A 55 14.56 7.75 -4.04
C LEU A 55 15.98 7.76 -3.47
N ARG A 56 16.69 6.63 -3.52
CA ARG A 56 18.09 6.56 -3.11
C ARG A 56 18.99 7.53 -3.87
N GLU A 57 18.75 7.71 -5.16
CA GLU A 57 19.56 8.59 -6.02
C GLU A 57 19.17 10.07 -5.84
N LYS A 58 17.87 10.38 -5.80
CA LYS A 58 17.37 11.75 -5.98
C LYS A 58 16.90 12.43 -4.71
N ALA A 59 16.54 11.66 -3.68
CA ALA A 59 16.03 12.18 -2.42
C ALA A 59 16.38 11.22 -1.25
N PRO A 60 17.68 10.92 -1.03
CA PRO A 60 18.09 10.02 0.03
C PRO A 60 17.62 10.48 1.42
N GLU A 61 17.46 11.79 1.64
CA GLU A 61 16.90 12.36 2.86
C GLU A 61 15.46 11.91 3.14
N ALA A 62 14.68 11.57 2.10
CA ALA A 62 13.33 11.04 2.26
C ALA A 62 13.31 9.62 2.83
N LEU A 63 14.43 8.90 2.77
CA LEU A 63 14.60 7.58 3.38
C LEU A 63 15.02 7.70 4.86
N GLY A 64 15.37 8.89 5.33
CA GLY A 64 15.86 9.15 6.68
C GLY A 64 17.31 8.70 6.91
N ASP A 65 17.83 8.96 8.12
CA ASP A 65 19.22 8.65 8.50
C ASP A 65 19.54 7.15 8.51
N ALA A 66 18.51 6.32 8.72
CA ALA A 66 18.61 4.89 8.52
C ALA A 66 18.41 4.63 7.02
N PHE A 67 19.49 4.33 6.31
CA PHE A 67 19.41 3.96 4.91
C PHE A 67 18.47 2.74 4.76
N PHE A 68 17.23 2.97 4.30
CA PHE A 68 16.25 1.90 4.13
C PHE A 68 16.74 0.96 3.03
N ASP A 69 17.05 -0.29 3.39
CA ASP A 69 17.24 -1.32 2.40
C ASP A 69 15.93 -1.58 1.62
N TYR A 70 16.05 -2.31 0.52
CA TYR A 70 14.90 -2.57 -0.34
C TYR A 70 13.80 -3.36 0.39
N GLU A 71 14.17 -4.23 1.32
CA GLU A 71 13.21 -5.08 2.04
C GLU A 71 12.33 -4.21 2.97
N ALA A 72 12.94 -3.34 3.75
CA ALA A 72 12.23 -2.41 4.62
C ALA A 72 11.32 -1.46 3.81
N PHE A 73 11.80 -0.98 2.66
CA PHE A 73 10.99 -0.17 1.74
C PHE A 73 9.79 -0.95 1.20
N ALA A 74 10.00 -2.17 0.69
CA ALA A 74 8.95 -3.02 0.15
C ALA A 74 7.90 -3.40 1.21
N ASN A 75 8.33 -3.68 2.44
CA ASN A 75 7.46 -3.92 3.58
C ASN A 75 6.56 -2.71 3.86
N ALA A 76 7.13 -1.50 3.90
CA ALA A 76 6.37 -0.26 4.09
C ALA A 76 5.37 -0.02 2.95
N VAL A 77 5.76 -0.24 1.69
CA VAL A 77 4.84 -0.15 0.54
C VAL A 77 3.68 -1.14 0.67
N GLY A 78 3.95 -2.37 1.13
CA GLY A 78 2.91 -3.37 1.39
C GLY A 78 1.90 -2.92 2.47
N VAL A 79 2.38 -2.26 3.53
CA VAL A 79 1.50 -1.67 4.55
C VAL A 79 0.66 -0.54 3.96
N VAL A 80 1.27 0.39 3.22
CA VAL A 80 0.55 1.50 2.58
C VAL A 80 -0.54 0.98 1.64
N HIS A 81 -0.23 -0.01 0.80
CA HIS A 81 -1.19 -0.57 -0.15
C HIS A 81 -2.37 -1.27 0.54
N SER A 82 -2.16 -1.86 1.72
CA SER A 82 -3.21 -2.62 2.43
C SER A 82 -4.03 -1.80 3.43
N ARG A 83 -3.49 -0.68 3.94
CA ARG A 83 -4.11 0.09 5.04
C ARG A 83 -4.61 1.48 4.65
N THR A 84 -4.16 2.02 3.52
CA THR A 84 -4.55 3.39 3.17
C THR A 84 -5.94 3.49 2.54
N TYR A 85 -6.59 4.60 2.83
CA TYR A 85 -7.84 5.00 2.21
C TYR A 85 -7.53 6.00 1.10
N GLY A 86 -8.12 5.78 -0.07
CA GLY A 86 -8.17 6.79 -1.12
C GLY A 86 -9.14 7.89 -0.72
N VAL A 87 -8.64 9.12 -0.58
CA VAL A 87 -9.46 10.29 -0.30
C VAL A 87 -9.57 11.09 -1.58
N ALA A 88 -10.80 11.17 -2.11
CA ALA A 88 -11.12 12.11 -3.16
C ALA A 88 -11.22 13.50 -2.51
N GLY A 89 -10.50 14.46 -3.09
CA GLY A 89 -10.69 15.85 -2.73
C GLY A 89 -11.98 16.37 -3.35
N ASP A 90 -12.94 16.73 -2.52
CA ASP A 90 -14.04 17.61 -2.96
C ASP A 90 -13.58 19.05 -2.75
N ASP A 91 -13.83 19.92 -3.73
CA ASP A 91 -13.78 21.35 -3.43
C ASP A 91 -15.01 21.74 -2.59
N ALA A 92 -14.99 22.93 -2.00
CA ALA A 92 -16.10 23.42 -1.18
C ALA A 92 -17.44 23.55 -1.94
N SER A 93 -17.45 23.33 -3.26
CA SER A 93 -18.65 23.34 -4.11
C SER A 93 -19.23 21.94 -4.36
N GLY A 94 -18.56 20.87 -3.93
CA GLY A 94 -18.98 19.49 -4.18
C GLY A 94 -18.73 19.03 -5.61
N GLU A 95 -17.94 19.78 -6.38
CA GLU A 95 -17.47 19.37 -7.71
C GLU A 95 -16.10 18.70 -7.56
N GLN A 96 -15.86 17.63 -8.33
CA GLN A 96 -14.53 17.05 -8.50
C GLN A 96 -13.64 18.07 -9.22
N SER A 97 -13.05 18.95 -8.44
CA SER A 97 -12.12 19.93 -8.97
C SER A 97 -10.81 19.25 -9.31
N ALA A 98 -10.35 19.44 -10.55
CA ALA A 98 -9.07 18.93 -11.02
C ALA A 98 -7.86 19.43 -10.19
N THR A 99 -8.07 20.37 -9.26
CA THR A 99 -7.06 20.90 -8.34
C THR A 99 -7.07 20.26 -6.94
N VAL A 100 -8.15 19.60 -6.52
CA VAL A 100 -8.21 18.92 -5.20
C VAL A 100 -7.89 17.44 -5.41
N GLY A 101 -6.58 17.14 -5.49
CA GLY A 101 -6.08 15.84 -5.94
C GLY A 101 -6.50 14.63 -5.09
N TYR A 102 -6.43 13.45 -5.69
CA TYR A 102 -6.52 12.17 -4.98
C TYR A 102 -5.27 11.96 -4.13
N PHE A 103 -5.46 11.68 -2.85
CA PHE A 103 -4.36 11.29 -1.96
C PHE A 103 -4.73 10.05 -1.15
N ARG A 104 -3.70 9.41 -0.58
CA ARG A 104 -3.84 8.24 0.27
C ARG A 104 -3.52 8.61 1.71
N ALA A 105 -4.39 8.25 2.63
CA ALA A 105 -4.23 8.51 4.05
C ALA A 105 -4.29 7.23 4.87
N LEU A 106 -3.43 7.14 5.88
CA LEU A 106 -3.59 6.20 6.98
C LEU A 106 -4.55 6.83 8.00
N LEU A 107 -5.62 6.11 8.31
CA LEU A 107 -6.65 6.55 9.27
C LEU A 107 -6.58 5.63 10.49
N PRO A 108 -5.94 6.05 11.59
CA PRO A 108 -5.85 5.25 12.81
C PRO A 108 -7.24 4.78 13.27
N LEU A 109 -7.32 3.57 13.81
CA LEU A 109 -8.54 2.86 14.20
C LEU A 109 -9.40 2.37 13.03
N ALA A 110 -9.58 3.17 11.97
CA ALA A 110 -10.39 2.78 10.82
C ALA A 110 -9.70 1.65 10.02
N ASP A 111 -8.39 1.78 9.79
CA ASP A 111 -7.58 0.82 9.04
C ASP A 111 -7.45 -0.56 9.71
N MET A 112 -7.88 -0.70 10.96
CA MET A 112 -7.94 -1.97 11.69
C MET A 112 -9.14 -2.83 11.28
N LEU A 113 -10.14 -2.23 10.62
CA LEU A 113 -11.31 -2.95 10.13
C LEU A 113 -10.94 -3.80 8.91
N ASN A 114 -11.26 -5.09 8.97
CA ASN A 114 -11.09 -5.98 7.82
C ASN A 114 -12.20 -5.77 6.79
N HIS A 115 -11.89 -5.99 5.52
CA HIS A 115 -12.90 -6.09 4.48
C HIS A 115 -13.67 -7.41 4.61
N GLY A 116 -14.98 -7.35 4.87
CA GLY A 116 -15.87 -8.49 4.83
C GLY A 116 -16.52 -8.63 3.46
N GLY A 117 -16.44 -9.80 2.83
CA GLY A 117 -17.22 -10.09 1.62
C GLY A 117 -18.72 -10.07 1.93
N GLY A 118 -19.51 -9.42 1.08
CA GLY A 118 -20.97 -9.44 1.21
C GLY A 118 -21.52 -10.86 1.00
N VAL A 119 -22.41 -11.31 1.89
CA VAL A 119 -23.17 -12.55 1.67
C VAL A 119 -24.26 -12.24 0.63
N VAL A 120 -24.13 -12.79 -0.57
CA VAL A 120 -25.28 -12.87 -1.49
C VAL A 120 -26.20 -13.93 -0.91
N VAL A 121 -27.21 -13.52 -0.14
CA VAL A 121 -28.32 -14.41 0.19
C VAL A 121 -29.08 -14.61 -1.11
N GLY A 122 -28.73 -15.67 -1.84
CA GLY A 122 -29.40 -16.07 -3.07
C GLY A 122 -30.89 -16.15 -2.81
N GLY A 123 -31.66 -15.30 -3.47
CA GLY A 123 -33.11 -15.42 -3.51
C GLY A 123 -33.45 -16.78 -4.11
N ALA A 124 -34.02 -17.65 -3.28
CA ALA A 124 -34.68 -18.86 -3.75
C ALA A 124 -35.71 -18.47 -4.82
N ARG A 125 -35.56 -19.02 -6.02
CA ARG A 125 -36.66 -19.20 -6.98
C ARG A 125 -36.90 -20.68 -7.12
#